data_AF-A0A1F7J5I7-F1
#
_entry.id   AF-A0A1F7J5I7-F1
#
_cell.length_a   1.000
_cell.length_b   1.000
_cell.length_c   1.000
_cell.angle_alpha   90.00
_cell.angle_beta   90.00
_cell.angle_gamma   90.00
#
_symmetry.space_group_name_H-M   'P 1'
#
loop_
_entity.id
_entity.type
_entity.pdbx_description
1 polymer ?
#
loop_
_entity_poly.entity_id
_entity_poly.type
_entity_poly.pdbx_seq_one_letter_code
_entity_poly.pdbx_strand_id
1 'polypeptide(L)' 'MIITKKQGESKDVLLRKFSRMFVEENVVDEVRKKLFYKKPSLLKKEREKERIKNKARIYSRSRA' A
#
# COMPACT_ATOMS: atom_id res chain seq x y z
N MET A 1 -1.65 -15.18 3.88
CA MET A 1 -2.38 -15.23 2.59
C MET A 1 -1.74 -16.28 1.70
N ILE A 2 -2.53 -17.17 1.08
CA ILE A 2 -2.00 -18.24 0.23
C ILE A 2 -2.79 -18.23 -1.08
N ILE A 3 -2.08 -18.11 -2.21
CA ILE A 3 -2.70 -18.21 -3.53
C ILE A 3 -2.42 -19.61 -4.06
N THR A 4 -3.49 -20.37 -4.31
CA THR A 4 -3.41 -21.70 -4.90
C THR A 4 -3.87 -21.66 -6.35
N LYS A 5 -3.15 -22.37 -7.22
CA LYS A 5 -3.51 -22.49 -8.63
C LYS A 5 -4.69 -23.45 -8.78
N LYS A 6 -5.75 -23.02 -9.46
CA LYS A 6 -6.84 -23.93 -9.87
C LYS A 6 -6.54 -24.59 -11.22
N GLN A 7 -7.05 -25.81 -11.41
CA GLN A 7 -6.88 -26.54 -12.67
C GLN A 7 -7.60 -25.80 -13.81
N GLY A 8 -6.89 -25.54 -14.91
CA GLY A 8 -7.37 -24.72 -16.04
C GLY A 8 -7.06 -23.23 -15.96
N GLU A 9 -6.47 -22.74 -14.87
CA GLU A 9 -6.13 -21.32 -14.73
C GLU A 9 -4.76 -20.99 -15.37
N SER A 10 -4.73 -19.97 -16.22
CA SER A 10 -3.48 -19.47 -16.82
C SER A 10 -2.59 -18.80 -15.76
N LYS A 11 -1.27 -18.93 -15.94
CA LYS A 11 -0.26 -18.30 -15.07
C LYS A 11 -0.44 -16.78 -14.98
N ASP A 12 -0.84 -16.13 -16.07
CA ASP A 12 -1.04 -14.67 -16.10
C ASP A 12 -2.17 -14.21 -15.17
N VAL A 13 -3.26 -14.99 -15.10
CA VAL A 13 -4.39 -14.71 -14.21
C VAL A 13 -3.94 -14.84 -12.76
N LEU A 14 -3.12 -15.84 -12.44
CA LEU A 14 -2.55 -16.04 -11.12
C LEU A 14 -1.66 -14.87 -10.69
N LEU A 15 -0.78 -14.41 -11.59
CA LEU A 15 0.11 -13.27 -11.34
C LEU A 15 -0.66 -11.96 -11.16
N ARG A 16 -1.74 -11.75 -11.91
CA ARG A 16 -2.63 -10.59 -11.72
C ARG A 16 -3.33 -10.63 -10.38
N LYS A 17 -3.87 -11.78 -9.96
CA LYS A 17 -4.48 -11.96 -8.64
C LYS A 17 -3.48 -11.68 -7.53
N PHE A 18 -2.28 -12.24 -7.63
CA PHE A 18 -1.19 -11.97 -6.70
C PHE A 18 -0.87 -10.48 -6.61
N SER A 19 -0.63 -9.84 -7.75
CA SER A 19 -0.28 -8.42 -7.79
C SER A 19 -1.37 -7.54 -7.18
N ARG A 20 -2.64 -7.84 -7.49
CA ARG A 20 -3.79 -7.11 -6.93
C ARG A 20 -3.85 -7.24 -5.42
N MET A 21 -3.72 -8.45 -4.89
CA MET A 21 -3.73 -8.68 -3.45
C MET A 21 -2.53 -8.01 -2.75
N PHE A 22 -1.34 -8.05 -3.35
CA PHE A 22 -0.15 -7.38 -2.82
C PHE A 22 -0.31 -5.86 -2.71
N VAL A 23 -1.04 -5.26 -3.65
CA VAL A 23 -1.38 -3.83 -3.65
C VAL A 23 -2.49 -3.54 -2.64
N GLU A 24 -3.57 -4.32 -2.62
CA GLU A 24 -4.70 -4.15 -1.69
C GLU A 24 -4.25 -4.24 -0.23
N GLU A 25 -3.39 -5.20 0.11
CA GLU A 25 -2.85 -5.37 1.46
C GLU A 25 -1.71 -4.36 1.80
N ASN A 26 -1.35 -3.44 0.90
CA ASN A 26 -0.26 -2.47 1.09
C ASN A 26 1.09 -3.09 1.49
N VAL A 27 1.33 -4.36 1.16
CA VAL A 27 2.52 -5.13 1.57
C VAL A 27 3.80 -4.45 1.10
N VAL A 28 3.81 -3.92 -0.12
CA VAL A 28 4.97 -3.23 -0.71
C VAL A 28 5.39 -2.04 0.14
N ASP A 29 4.44 -1.22 0.58
CA ASP A 29 4.73 -0.02 1.36
C ASP A 29 5.17 -0.36 2.78
N GLU A 30 4.60 -1.40 3.38
CA GLU A 30 5.04 -1.88 4.68
C GLU A 30 6.49 -2.39 4.66
N VAL A 31 6.83 -3.21 3.67
CA VAL A 31 8.19 -3.73 3.52
C VAL A 31 9.15 -2.56 3.31
N ARG A 32 8.81 -1.61 2.44
CA ARG A 32 9.64 -0.41 2.21
C ARG A 32 9.86 0.43 3.46
N LYS A 33 8.84 0.59 4.30
CA LYS A 33 8.94 1.31 5.58
C LYS A 33 9.85 0.61 6.60
N LYS A 34 9.98 -0.72 6.49
CA LYS A 34 10.77 -1.57 7.41
C LYS A 34 12.18 -1.89 6.88
N LEU A 35 12.47 -1.63 5.59
CA LEU A 35 13.78 -1.89 4.97
C LEU A 35 14.94 -1.17 5.68
N PHE A 36 14.69 0.03 6.22
CA PHE A 36 15.71 0.83 6.88
C PHE A 36 15.22 1.32 8.24
N TYR A 37 16.11 1.28 9.23
CA TYR A 37 15.83 1.89 10.52
C TYR A 37 15.61 3.40 10.36
N LYS A 38 14.53 3.89 10.96
CA LYS A 38 14.19 5.30 10.99
C LYS A 38 13.96 5.75 12.42
N LYS A 39 14.64 6.84 12.81
CA LYS A 39 14.46 7.42 14.15
C LYS A 39 12.97 7.71 14.42
N PRO A 40 12.46 7.43 15.64
CA PRO A 40 11.05 7.63 15.97
C PRO A 40 10.52 9.05 15.71
N SER A 41 11.37 10.07 15.90
CA SER A 41 11.02 11.47 15.62
C SER A 41 10.72 11.72 14.14
N LEU A 42 11.50 11.12 13.23
CA LEU A 42 11.28 11.23 11.79
C LEU A 42 10.02 10.50 11.36
N LEU A 43 9.73 9.34 11.95
CA LEU A 43 8.47 8.62 11.72
C LEU A 43 7.25 9.43 12.14
N LYS A 44 7.30 10.12 13.29
CA LYS A 44 6.22 11.01 13.75
C LYS A 44 6.02 12.18 12.78
N LYS A 45 7.11 12.81 12.33
CA LYS A 45 7.07 13.94 11.39
C LYS A 45 6.42 13.55 10.05
N GLU A 46 6.75 12.39 9.50
CA GLU A 46 6.16 11.91 8.25
C GLU A 46 4.68 11.58 8.37
N ARG A 47 4.27 10.91 9.45
CA ARG A 47 2.85 10.61 9.68
C ARG A 47 2.01 11.88 9.73
N GLU A 48 2.50 12.93 10.40
CA GLU A 48 1.79 14.19 10.46
C GLU A 48 1.71 14.87 9.09
N LYS A 49 2.80 14.85 8.31
CA LYS A 49 2.82 15.36 6.94
C LYS A 49 1.81 14.64 6.03
N GLU A 50 1.72 13.31 6.11
CA GLU A 50 0.72 12.54 5.35
C GLU A 50 -0.70 12.85 5.80
N ARG A 51 -0.94 13.00 7.11
CA ARG A 51 -2.25 13.37 7.65
C ARG A 51 -2.74 14.72 7.10
N ILE A 52 -1.87 15.72 7.08
CA ILE A 52 -2.18 17.05 6.53
C ILE A 52 -2.47 16.95 5.02
N LYS A 53 -1.64 16.22 4.27
CA LYS A 53 -1.83 16.03 2.82
C LYS A 53 -3.16 15.34 2.50
N ASN A 54 -3.53 14.32 3.27
CA ASN A 54 -4.79 13.61 3.09
C ASN A 54 -5.99 14.51 3.38
N LYS A 55 -5.93 15.33 4.44
CA LYS A 55 -6.97 16.33 4.73
C LYS A 55 -7.11 17.34 3.59
N ALA A 56 -6.01 17.87 3.07
CA ALA A 56 -6.02 18.79 1.94
C ALA A 56 -6.65 18.17 0.70
N ARG A 57 -6.34 16.90 0.40
CA ARG A 57 -6.92 16.16 -0.74
C ARG A 57 -8.43 15.93 -0.60
N ILE A 58 -8.90 15.66 0.61
CA ILE A 58 -10.34 15.51 0.88
C ILE A 58 -11.05 16.84 0.65
N TYR A 59 -10.49 17.92 1.21
CA TYR A 59 -11.05 19.27 1.07
C TYR A 59 -11.10 19.76 -0.37
N SER A 60 -10.06 19.49 -1.16
CA SER A 60 -10.04 19.84 -2.59
C SER A 60 -11.08 19.06 -3.39
N ARG A 61 -11.37 17.79 -3.02
CA ARG A 61 -12.40 16.97 -3.69
C ARG A 61 -13.81 17.38 -3.32
N SER A 62 -14.04 17.94 -2.13
CA SER A 62 -15.36 18.46 -1.74
C SER A 62 -15.74 19.80 -2.39
N ARG A 63 -14.76 20.47 -3.04
CA ARG A 63 -14.94 21.77 -3.71
C ARG A 63 -14.99 21.67 -5.24
N ALA A 64 -14.76 20.49 -5.81
CA ALA A 64 -14.85 20.18 -7.23
C ALA A 64 -16.18 19.50 -7.53
#